data_AF-A0A9N9NIP7-F1
#
_entry.id   AF-A0A9N9NIP7-F1
#
_cell.length_a   1.000
_cell.length_b   1.000
_cell.length_c   1.000
_cell.angle_alpha   90.00
_cell.angle_beta   90.00
_cell.angle_gamma   90.00
#
_symmetry.space_group_name_H-M   'P 1'
#
loop_
_entity.id
_entity.type
_entity.pdbx_description
1 polymer ?
#
loop_
_entity_poly.entity_id
_entity_poly.type
_entity_poly.pdbx_seq_one_letter_code
_entity_poly.pdbx_strand_id
1 'polypeptide(L)'
;MKFGSQLRAALHSEWAEYYVDYDGLKKLLKQGEKKEGGYTEKDESQFVEKLDKELEKVYAFQNSKYAEIKERVLQCENSLEAIGKDPSLNVPERYADIERQINQITEEVNELAKYARLNYTGIVKIVKKHDRRTSYILRPMFSVRLNACPFFKETFEPVIVNLSRLYHIVHRGLGGDEVSSAHDFTSSWKSATIIPSQERFLRQSNKYWVHYDNIMEVKTTILRHLPVLLYKPGSDSSVHSIYFDNELFELYQDKVDRKPGDQVIRLRWYGSKTSTNEIFVERKIREDGEDEVKDRFLIKEKYIDLFLKGEYSMDKVIKKMKETPGKTEEDIQNFQKLVKDIQDTLKNKNLQPVLRTYYNRMAFQIPGDSRVRISLDTEFYIIREDNFDNGNRRRDNQWRRTDIDDDNFNKLPPTECVKFPYALLEIKYNLAEGEQEPDWVKELVGSHLVEEAPQFSKYVHGVATLFTSKAPSLPYWLPNIDKDILKPPNVRQPDDNEEPASSSSILITPGRSR
;
A
#
# COMPACT_ATOMS: atom_id res chain seq x y z
N MET A 1 -11.37 24.30 6.94
CA MET A 1 -11.08 24.40 8.39
C MET A 1 -9.69 24.98 8.65
N LYS A 2 -9.47 25.66 9.80
CA LYS A 2 -8.15 26.24 10.16
C LYS A 2 -7.26 25.12 10.73
N PHE A 3 -6.14 24.81 10.07
CA PHE A 3 -5.21 23.73 10.45
C PHE A 3 -4.82 23.69 11.94
N GLY A 4 -4.58 24.84 12.58
CA GLY A 4 -4.23 24.87 14.01
C GLY A 4 -5.28 24.25 14.92
N SER A 5 -6.58 24.41 14.60
CA SER A 5 -7.67 23.76 15.35
C SER A 5 -7.70 22.25 15.11
N GLN A 6 -7.43 21.80 13.87
CA GLN A 6 -7.33 20.38 13.55
C GLN A 6 -6.17 19.71 14.27
N LEU A 7 -5.00 20.38 14.29
CA LEU A 7 -3.82 19.88 14.99
C LEU A 7 -4.13 19.66 16.47
N ARG A 8 -4.75 20.63 17.15
CA ARG A 8 -5.13 20.51 18.57
C ARG A 8 -6.10 19.38 18.86
N ALA A 9 -7.09 19.17 17.98
CA ALA A 9 -8.07 18.11 18.15
C ALA A 9 -7.47 16.71 17.91
N ALA A 10 -6.36 16.62 17.18
CA ALA A 10 -5.71 15.36 16.80
C ALA A 10 -4.44 15.05 17.61
N LEU A 11 -4.14 15.82 18.66
CA LEU A 11 -2.96 15.59 19.50
C LEU A 11 -3.13 14.31 20.33
N HIS A 12 -2.08 13.50 20.38
CA HIS A 12 -1.94 12.50 21.42
C HIS A 12 -1.65 13.22 22.76
N SER A 13 -2.48 12.99 23.77
CA SER A 13 -2.45 13.75 25.03
C SER A 13 -1.10 13.67 25.74
N GLU A 14 -0.49 12.49 25.76
CA GLU A 14 0.80 12.26 26.43
C GLU A 14 1.98 12.87 25.68
N TRP A 15 1.83 13.15 24.38
CA TRP A 15 2.92 13.67 23.54
C TRP A 15 2.73 15.14 23.19
N ALA A 16 1.73 15.80 23.78
CA ALA A 16 1.27 17.12 23.38
C ALA A 16 2.41 18.18 23.35
N GLU A 17 3.36 18.11 24.28
CA GLU A 17 4.50 19.04 24.36
C GLU A 17 5.53 18.87 23.23
N TYR A 18 5.61 17.67 22.63
CA TYR A 18 6.55 17.35 21.58
C TYR A 18 6.05 17.77 20.19
N TYR A 19 4.75 18.04 20.03
CA TYR A 19 4.22 18.57 18.77
C TYR A 19 4.74 19.97 18.46
N VAL A 20 4.78 20.30 17.17
CA VAL A 20 5.13 21.62 16.66
C VAL A 20 4.18 22.69 17.22
N ASP A 21 4.74 23.74 17.83
CA ASP A 21 4.01 24.93 18.28
C ASP A 21 3.60 25.81 17.08
N TYR A 22 2.68 25.28 16.27
CA TYR A 22 2.18 25.93 15.06
C TYR A 22 1.54 27.29 15.37
N ASP A 23 0.82 27.40 16.48
CA ASP A 23 0.16 28.64 16.87
C ASP A 23 1.16 29.69 17.36
N GLY A 24 2.20 29.30 18.10
CA GLY A 24 3.27 30.22 18.48
C GLY A 24 4.09 30.70 17.28
N LEU A 25 4.43 29.82 16.34
CA LEU A 25 5.08 30.23 15.08
C LEU A 25 4.20 31.19 14.28
N LYS A 26 2.89 30.92 14.20
CA LYS A 26 1.92 31.80 13.56
C LYS A 26 1.76 33.14 14.29
N LYS A 27 1.91 33.18 15.61
CA LYS A 27 1.90 34.43 16.40
C LYS A 27 3.14 35.26 16.08
N LEU A 28 4.33 34.65 15.98
CA LEU A 28 5.56 35.36 15.58
C LEU A 28 5.42 36.04 14.22
N LEU A 29 4.93 35.32 13.19
CA LEU A 29 4.69 35.90 11.87
C LEU A 29 3.78 37.14 11.93
N LYS A 30 2.66 37.01 12.66
CA LYS A 30 1.71 38.11 12.83
C LYS A 30 2.28 39.30 13.61
N GLN A 31 3.21 39.06 14.53
CA GLN A 31 3.85 40.13 15.31
C GLN A 31 4.81 40.91 14.41
N GLY A 32 5.62 40.23 13.59
CA GLY A 32 6.49 40.89 12.61
C GLY A 32 5.69 41.69 11.57
N GLU A 33 4.59 41.14 11.06
CA GLU A 33 3.69 41.84 10.12
C GLU A 33 3.11 43.17 10.67
N LYS A 34 2.92 43.28 11.98
CA LYS A 34 2.26 44.41 12.63
C LYS A 34 3.19 45.54 13.04
N LYS A 35 4.51 45.37 12.93
CA LYS A 35 5.49 46.39 13.30
C LYS A 35 5.49 47.53 12.27
N GLU A 36 5.70 48.76 12.73
CA GLU A 36 6.00 49.88 11.83
C GLU A 36 7.30 49.57 11.09
N GLY A 37 7.25 49.52 9.76
CA GLY A 37 8.35 49.06 8.90
C GLY A 37 8.20 47.63 8.35
N GLY A 38 7.17 46.89 8.76
CA GLY A 38 6.89 45.54 8.26
C GLY A 38 7.81 44.47 8.85
N TYR A 39 7.82 43.29 8.20
CA TYR A 39 8.60 42.14 8.65
C TYR A 39 10.10 42.34 8.38
N THR A 40 10.92 42.32 9.43
CA THR A 40 12.35 42.67 9.36
C THR A 40 13.28 41.45 9.36
N GLU A 41 14.57 41.65 9.05
CA GLU A 41 15.60 40.60 9.14
C GLU A 41 15.74 40.01 10.56
N LYS A 42 15.49 40.84 11.60
CA LYS A 42 15.48 40.36 12.98
C LYS A 42 14.29 39.42 13.24
N ASP A 43 13.12 39.73 12.67
CA ASP A 43 11.95 38.85 12.75
C ASP A 43 12.20 37.55 12.00
N GLU A 44 12.87 37.61 10.85
CA GLU A 44 13.29 36.43 10.10
C GLU A 44 14.20 35.51 10.90
N SER A 45 15.25 36.08 11.50
CA SER A 45 16.19 35.34 12.34
C SER A 45 15.47 34.66 13.51
N GLN A 46 14.56 35.37 14.20
CA GLN A 46 13.77 34.82 15.30
C GLN A 46 12.80 33.72 14.87
N PHE A 47 12.16 33.89 13.70
CA PHE A 47 11.24 32.90 13.17
C PHE A 47 11.98 31.62 12.76
N VAL A 48 13.11 31.76 12.05
CA VAL A 48 13.95 30.63 11.64
C VAL A 48 14.50 29.89 12.86
N GLU A 49 15.03 30.60 13.86
CA GLU A 49 15.54 29.99 15.08
C GLU A 49 14.46 29.19 15.81
N LYS A 50 13.24 29.74 15.95
CA LYS A 50 12.13 29.00 16.57
C LYS A 50 11.71 27.80 15.74
N LEU A 51 11.60 27.95 14.42
CA LEU A 51 11.21 26.86 13.53
C LEU A 51 12.20 25.70 13.60
N ASP A 52 13.50 26.02 13.65
CA ASP A 52 14.59 25.05 13.74
C ASP A 52 14.58 24.30 15.08
N LYS A 53 14.36 25.00 16.20
CA LYS A 53 14.17 24.35 17.52
C LYS A 53 12.95 23.42 17.54
N GLU A 54 11.84 23.83 16.94
CA GLU A 54 10.65 22.98 16.84
C GLU A 54 10.90 21.75 15.95
N LEU A 55 11.67 21.90 14.88
CA LEU A 55 12.09 20.80 14.01
C LEU A 55 12.98 19.79 14.77
N GLU A 56 14.01 20.28 15.48
CA GLU A 56 14.91 19.45 16.28
C GLU A 56 14.16 18.71 17.40
N LYS A 57 13.23 19.40 18.07
CA LYS A 57 12.36 18.81 19.09
C LYS A 57 11.55 17.64 18.53
N VAL A 58 10.85 17.86 17.41
CA VAL A 58 10.02 16.83 16.77
C VAL A 58 10.88 15.64 16.35
N TYR A 59 12.04 15.91 15.74
CA TYR A 59 12.98 14.88 15.30
C TYR A 59 13.56 14.06 16.45
N ALA A 60 14.01 14.72 17.53
CA ALA A 60 14.56 14.05 18.70
C ALA A 60 13.53 13.13 19.37
N PHE A 61 12.30 13.62 19.55
CA PHE A 61 11.22 12.81 20.13
C PHE A 61 10.88 11.59 19.26
N GLN A 62 10.72 11.80 17.95
CA GLN A 62 10.44 10.72 16.99
C GLN A 62 11.49 9.60 17.11
N ASN A 63 12.77 9.96 17.06
CA ASN A 63 13.86 8.99 17.10
C ASN A 63 13.92 8.25 18.44
N SER A 64 13.73 8.97 19.55
CA SER A 64 13.69 8.38 20.88
C SER A 64 12.56 7.34 20.99
N LYS A 65 11.34 7.71 20.55
CA LYS A 65 10.19 6.81 20.58
C LYS A 65 10.33 5.64 19.63
N TYR A 66 10.88 5.86 18.45
CA TYR A 66 11.14 4.77 17.51
C TYR A 66 12.19 3.77 18.04
N ALA A 67 13.21 4.24 18.75
CA ALA A 67 14.18 3.38 19.42
C ALA A 67 13.55 2.55 20.56
N GLU A 68 12.71 3.16 21.39
CA GLU A 68 11.94 2.48 22.44
C GLU A 68 11.06 1.36 21.86
N ILE A 69 10.31 1.66 20.80
CA ILE A 69 9.48 0.68 20.08
C ILE A 69 10.33 -0.49 19.58
N LYS A 70 11.48 -0.22 18.96
CA LYS A 70 12.38 -1.27 18.46
C LYS A 70 12.89 -2.18 19.58
N GLU A 71 13.24 -1.60 20.73
CA GLU A 71 13.69 -2.36 21.88
C GLU A 71 12.57 -3.28 22.41
N ARG A 72 11.34 -2.77 22.51
CA ARG A 72 10.18 -3.58 22.92
C ARG A 72 9.85 -4.70 21.94
N VAL A 73 10.01 -4.46 20.63
CA VAL A 73 9.90 -5.51 19.60
C VAL A 73 10.95 -6.60 19.82
N LEU A 74 12.20 -6.22 20.08
CA LEU A 74 13.29 -7.16 20.35
C LEU A 74 13.03 -7.97 21.63
N GLN A 75 12.44 -7.37 22.67
CA GLN A 75 12.03 -8.08 23.89
C GLN A 75 10.96 -9.15 23.60
N CYS A 76 10.00 -8.86 22.73
CA CYS A 76 9.01 -9.83 22.28
C CYS A 76 9.66 -10.97 21.48
N GLU A 77 10.61 -10.65 20.59
CA GLU A 77 11.38 -11.64 19.82
C GLU A 77 12.15 -12.59 20.77
N ASN A 78 12.89 -12.04 21.73
CA ASN A 78 13.64 -12.82 22.72
C ASN A 78 12.72 -13.71 23.58
N SER A 79 11.53 -13.22 23.91
CA SER A 79 10.54 -14.00 24.68
C SER A 79 10.03 -15.20 23.89
N LEU A 80 9.77 -15.04 22.58
CA LEU A 80 9.39 -16.15 21.71
C LEU A 80 10.54 -17.14 21.49
N GLU A 81 11.78 -16.66 21.35
CA GLU A 81 12.94 -17.54 21.27
C GLU A 81 13.15 -18.37 22.53
N ALA A 82 12.89 -17.80 23.71
CA ALA A 82 12.97 -18.53 24.97
C ALA A 82 11.96 -19.68 25.02
N ILE A 83 10.73 -19.45 24.54
CA ILE A 83 9.70 -20.52 24.44
C ILE A 83 10.15 -21.64 23.50
N GLY A 84 10.78 -21.30 22.37
CA GLY A 84 11.31 -22.30 21.44
C GLY A 84 12.49 -23.12 21.98
N LYS A 85 13.22 -22.60 22.98
CA LYS A 85 14.37 -23.27 23.62
C LYS A 85 13.97 -24.13 24.82
N ASP A 86 12.90 -23.75 25.53
CA ASP A 86 12.41 -24.44 26.72
C ASP A 86 10.94 -24.87 26.54
N PRO A 87 10.68 -26.15 26.26
CA PRO A 87 9.32 -26.67 26.10
C PRO A 87 8.41 -26.44 27.30
N SER A 88 8.94 -26.23 28.51
CA SER A 88 8.12 -25.95 29.69
C SER A 88 7.45 -24.56 29.65
N LEU A 89 7.98 -23.65 28.83
CA LEU A 89 7.45 -22.31 28.63
C LEU A 89 6.40 -22.25 27.51
N ASN A 90 6.21 -23.34 26.76
CA ASN A 90 5.24 -23.44 25.66
C ASN A 90 3.81 -23.60 26.19
N VAL A 91 3.30 -22.54 26.81
CA VAL A 91 1.95 -22.48 27.39
C VAL A 91 1.16 -21.31 26.78
N PRO A 92 -0.16 -21.46 26.54
CA PRO A 92 -0.99 -20.43 25.92
C PRO A 92 -0.92 -19.06 26.60
N GLU A 93 -0.78 -19.01 27.92
CA GLU A 93 -0.70 -17.78 28.70
C GLU A 93 0.49 -16.91 28.30
N ARG A 94 1.64 -17.53 27.97
CA ARG A 94 2.84 -16.81 27.52
C ARG A 94 2.61 -16.16 26.16
N TYR A 95 1.97 -16.87 25.24
CA TYR A 95 1.62 -16.31 23.93
C TYR A 95 0.60 -15.17 24.07
N ALA A 96 -0.39 -15.31 24.94
CA ALA A 96 -1.37 -14.25 25.20
C ALA A 96 -0.72 -12.98 25.79
N ASP A 97 0.24 -13.12 26.70
CA ASP A 97 0.98 -11.98 27.24
C ASP A 97 1.85 -11.28 26.18
N ILE A 98 2.49 -12.06 25.30
CA ILE A 98 3.25 -11.53 24.18
C ILE A 98 2.30 -10.84 23.18
N GLU A 99 1.13 -11.42 22.90
CA GLU A 99 0.12 -10.81 22.03
C GLU A 99 -0.32 -9.43 22.54
N ARG A 100 -0.59 -9.30 23.84
CA ARG A 100 -0.93 -8.01 24.46
C ARG A 100 0.18 -6.99 24.29
N GLN A 101 1.44 -7.39 24.45
CA GLN A 101 2.59 -6.50 24.23
C GLN A 101 2.71 -6.07 22.76
N ILE A 102 2.57 -7.00 21.82
CA ILE A 102 2.60 -6.70 20.38
C ILE A 102 1.45 -5.74 20.02
N ASN A 103 0.25 -5.95 20.56
CA ASN A 103 -0.90 -5.06 20.37
C ASN A 103 -0.61 -3.63 20.86
N GLN A 104 -0.03 -3.48 22.05
CA GLN A 104 0.37 -2.18 22.59
C GLN A 104 1.44 -1.50 21.72
N ILE A 105 2.46 -2.24 21.28
CA ILE A 105 3.49 -1.71 20.38
C ILE A 105 2.86 -1.28 19.06
N THR A 106 1.94 -2.07 18.53
CA THR A 106 1.24 -1.79 17.26
C THR A 106 0.44 -0.49 17.35
N GLU A 107 -0.26 -0.26 18.46
CA GLU A 107 -0.97 0.98 18.72
C GLU A 107 -0.02 2.19 18.80
N GLU A 108 1.09 2.06 19.54
CA GLU A 108 2.08 3.13 19.66
C GLU A 108 2.76 3.46 18.33
N VAL A 109 3.02 2.45 17.48
CA VAL A 109 3.51 2.66 16.10
C VAL A 109 2.50 3.46 15.27
N ASN A 110 1.21 3.17 15.40
CA ASN A 110 0.16 3.91 14.70
C ASN A 110 0.13 5.38 15.12
N GLU A 111 0.14 5.64 16.43
CA GLU A 111 0.17 7.01 16.96
C GLU A 111 1.47 7.73 16.58
N LEU A 112 2.63 7.06 16.59
CA LEU A 112 3.92 7.67 16.20
C LEU A 112 3.94 8.04 14.71
N ALA A 113 3.34 7.23 13.84
CA ALA A 113 3.19 7.56 12.42
C ALA A 113 2.27 8.79 12.22
N LYS A 114 1.17 8.85 12.96
CA LYS A 114 0.25 10.00 12.97
C LYS A 114 0.92 11.26 13.50
N TYR A 115 1.71 11.16 14.57
CA TYR A 115 2.54 12.23 15.10
C TYR A 115 3.50 12.77 14.04
N ALA A 116 4.29 11.91 13.38
CA ALA A 116 5.23 12.32 12.34
C ALA A 116 4.52 13.08 11.20
N ARG A 117 3.39 12.54 10.71
CA ARG A 117 2.59 13.13 9.63
C ARG A 117 2.02 14.50 9.99
N LEU A 118 1.41 14.62 11.18
CA LEU A 118 0.81 15.87 11.65
C LEU A 118 1.86 16.97 11.81
N ASN A 119 3.01 16.63 12.40
CA ASN A 119 4.12 17.56 12.57
C ASN A 119 4.72 17.99 11.22
N TYR A 120 4.99 17.03 10.32
CA TYR A 120 5.48 17.35 8.97
C TYR A 120 4.53 18.30 8.25
N THR A 121 3.22 18.01 8.30
CA THR A 121 2.19 18.86 7.71
C THR A 121 2.17 20.25 8.33
N GLY A 122 2.31 20.34 9.66
CA GLY A 122 2.35 21.61 10.38
C GLY A 122 3.52 22.47 9.99
N ILE A 123 4.71 21.87 9.90
CA ILE A 123 5.94 22.57 9.52
C ILE A 123 5.87 23.01 8.05
N VAL A 124 5.43 22.15 7.12
CA VAL A 124 5.24 22.54 5.71
C VAL A 124 4.20 23.66 5.57
N LYS A 125 3.09 23.60 6.31
CA LYS A 125 2.04 24.63 6.27
C LYS A 125 2.49 25.96 6.86
N ILE A 126 3.37 25.98 7.87
CA ILE A 126 3.87 27.23 8.44
C ILE A 126 4.92 27.87 7.55
N VAL A 127 5.81 27.09 6.94
CA VAL A 127 6.77 27.57 5.92
C VAL A 127 6.05 28.13 4.71
N LYS A 128 5.06 27.42 4.17
CA LYS A 128 4.23 27.92 3.07
C LYS A 128 3.49 29.21 3.43
N LYS A 129 3.13 29.38 4.71
CA LYS A 129 2.48 30.61 5.19
C LYS A 129 3.46 31.75 5.31
N HIS A 130 4.67 31.48 5.82
CA HIS A 130 5.77 32.43 5.88
C HIS A 130 6.06 33.01 4.48
N ASP A 131 6.39 32.15 3.51
CA ASP A 131 6.77 32.57 2.14
C ASP A 131 5.67 33.34 1.38
N ARG A 132 4.40 33.20 1.82
CA ARG A 132 3.26 33.93 1.24
C ARG A 132 3.05 35.30 1.85
N ARG A 133 3.63 35.57 3.01
CA ARG A 133 3.33 36.73 3.84
C ARG A 133 4.53 37.63 4.11
N THR A 134 5.73 37.12 3.84
CA THR A 134 6.97 37.87 3.94
C THR A 134 7.61 37.99 2.55
N SER A 135 8.58 38.90 2.40
CA SER A 135 9.40 39.00 1.18
C SER A 135 10.53 37.96 1.13
N TYR A 136 10.68 37.15 2.18
CA TYR A 136 11.74 36.15 2.34
C TYR A 136 11.23 34.79 1.85
N ILE A 137 12.14 34.00 1.23
CA ILE A 137 11.82 32.67 0.71
C ILE A 137 12.57 31.63 1.56
N LEU A 138 11.84 30.92 2.42
CA LEU A 138 12.42 29.98 3.37
C LEU A 138 12.46 28.54 2.83
N ARG A 139 11.61 28.21 1.86
CA ARG A 139 11.42 26.83 1.37
C ARG A 139 12.70 26.10 0.94
N PRO A 140 13.66 26.68 0.18
CA PRO A 140 14.88 25.99 -0.21
C PRO A 140 15.77 25.63 0.99
N MET A 141 16.04 26.60 1.86
CA MET A 141 16.84 26.40 3.08
C MET A 141 16.20 25.38 4.02
N PHE A 142 14.89 25.48 4.20
CA PHE A 142 14.13 24.56 5.02
C PHE A 142 14.11 23.13 4.45
N SER A 143 14.08 22.97 3.13
CA SER A 143 14.16 21.64 2.49
C SER A 143 15.50 20.95 2.80
N VAL A 144 16.59 21.71 2.88
CA VAL A 144 17.90 21.19 3.31
C VAL A 144 17.85 20.77 4.78
N ARG A 145 17.26 21.59 5.67
CA ARG A 145 17.12 21.26 7.09
C ARG A 145 16.24 20.03 7.35
N LEU A 146 15.11 19.92 6.65
CA LEU A 146 14.27 18.71 6.70
C LEU A 146 15.04 17.45 6.30
N ASN A 147 15.91 17.54 5.30
CA ASN A 147 16.73 16.40 4.91
C ASN A 147 17.79 16.06 5.96
N ALA A 148 18.27 17.04 6.73
CA ALA A 148 19.19 16.82 7.85
C ALA A 148 18.50 16.24 9.10
N CYS A 149 17.20 16.51 9.28
CA CYS A 149 16.36 15.97 10.37
C CYS A 149 15.18 15.15 9.82
N PRO A 150 15.43 13.97 9.23
CA PRO A 150 14.45 13.28 8.38
C PRO A 150 13.41 12.45 9.15
N PHE A 151 12.68 13.04 10.12
CA PHE A 151 11.62 12.33 10.88
C PHE A 151 10.45 11.85 9.99
N PHE A 152 10.28 12.44 8.81
CA PHE A 152 9.21 12.09 7.86
C PHE A 152 9.64 11.03 6.83
N LYS A 153 10.94 10.73 6.71
CA LYS A 153 11.46 9.71 5.80
C LYS A 153 11.67 8.36 6.49
N GLU A 154 11.69 8.34 7.82
CA GLU A 154 11.84 7.09 8.55
C GLU A 154 10.68 6.15 8.20
N THR A 155 11.03 5.01 7.62
CA THR A 155 10.04 3.99 7.29
C THR A 155 9.79 3.15 8.53
N PHE A 156 8.52 3.07 8.94
CA PHE A 156 8.07 2.11 9.95
C PHE A 156 8.03 0.67 9.41
N GLU A 157 8.30 0.48 8.12
CA GLU A 157 8.20 -0.80 7.43
C GLU A 157 9.03 -1.93 8.07
N PRO A 158 10.28 -1.73 8.54
CA PRO A 158 11.01 -2.78 9.25
C PRO A 158 10.31 -3.24 10.53
N VAL A 159 9.76 -2.31 11.31
CA VAL A 159 9.00 -2.62 12.53
C VAL A 159 7.71 -3.35 12.20
N ILE A 160 6.99 -2.90 11.16
CA ILE A 160 5.76 -3.54 10.68
C ILE A 160 6.00 -4.99 10.24
N VAL A 161 7.10 -5.23 9.51
CA VAL A 161 7.51 -6.58 9.10
C VAL A 161 7.83 -7.46 10.31
N ASN A 162 8.54 -6.93 11.31
CA ASN A 162 8.84 -7.69 12.53
C ASN A 162 7.57 -7.99 13.34
N LEU A 163 6.71 -6.99 13.57
CA LEU A 163 5.42 -7.18 14.24
C LEU A 163 4.56 -8.22 13.53
N SER A 164 4.51 -8.17 12.20
CA SER A 164 3.83 -9.19 11.39
C SER A 164 4.34 -10.60 11.68
N ARG A 165 5.66 -10.78 11.78
CA ARG A 165 6.26 -12.09 12.07
C ARG A 165 5.87 -12.54 13.47
N LEU A 166 5.90 -11.62 14.44
CA LEU A 166 5.53 -11.89 15.83
C LEU A 166 4.06 -12.32 15.97
N TYR A 167 3.11 -11.57 15.38
CA TYR A 167 1.69 -11.97 15.38
C TYR A 167 1.49 -13.38 14.83
N HIS A 168 2.11 -13.68 13.68
CA HIS A 168 1.97 -15.00 13.06
C HIS A 168 2.45 -16.14 13.97
N ILE A 169 3.62 -15.98 14.61
CA ILE A 169 4.16 -16.99 15.52
C ILE A 169 3.24 -17.15 16.74
N VAL A 170 2.77 -16.04 17.31
CA VAL A 170 1.88 -16.03 18.48
C VAL A 170 0.55 -16.71 18.18
N HIS A 171 -0.09 -16.42 17.03
CA HIS A 171 -1.35 -17.06 16.66
C HIS A 171 -1.21 -18.56 16.41
N ARG A 172 -0.08 -19.02 15.86
CA ARG A 172 0.19 -20.47 15.75
C ARG A 172 0.36 -21.13 17.11
N GLY A 173 1.11 -20.49 18.01
CA GLY A 173 1.29 -20.97 19.39
C GLY A 173 -0.02 -21.06 20.16
N LEU A 174 -0.89 -20.04 20.04
CA LEU A 174 -2.23 -20.05 20.63
C LEU A 174 -3.16 -21.11 20.00
N GLY A 175 -2.95 -21.43 18.72
CA GLY A 175 -3.70 -22.47 18.00
C GLY A 175 -3.29 -23.91 18.33
N GLY A 176 -2.25 -24.11 19.16
CA GLY A 176 -1.77 -25.44 19.56
C GLY A 176 -0.91 -26.16 18.51
N ASP A 177 -0.49 -25.47 17.45
CA ASP A 177 0.49 -25.99 16.50
C ASP A 177 1.86 -26.12 17.20
N GLU A 178 2.60 -27.22 16.97
CA GLU A 178 4.00 -27.28 17.38
C GLU A 178 4.76 -26.11 16.76
N VAL A 179 5.34 -25.26 17.61
CA VAL A 179 6.20 -24.15 17.19
C VAL A 179 7.46 -24.73 16.59
N SER A 180 7.38 -25.14 15.33
CA SER A 180 8.54 -25.36 14.49
C SER A 180 9.31 -24.04 14.50
N SER A 181 10.57 -24.13 14.92
CA SER A 181 11.46 -22.99 15.21
C SER A 181 11.28 -21.80 14.26
N ALA A 182 11.53 -20.59 14.76
CA ALA A 182 11.49 -19.32 14.01
C ALA A 182 12.23 -19.33 12.65
N HIS A 183 13.05 -20.35 12.37
CA HIS A 183 13.67 -20.61 11.08
C HIS A 183 12.72 -20.98 9.93
N ASP A 184 11.54 -21.55 10.19
CA ASP A 184 10.63 -21.98 9.11
C ASP A 184 9.90 -20.85 8.39
N PHE A 185 9.89 -19.65 8.98
CA PHE A 185 9.34 -18.46 8.32
C PHE A 185 10.19 -18.05 7.11
N THR A 186 11.50 -18.33 7.12
CA THR A 186 12.43 -17.98 6.03
C THR A 186 12.46 -19.01 4.90
N SER A 187 12.18 -20.28 5.19
CA SER A 187 12.06 -21.36 4.19
C SER A 187 10.75 -21.25 3.41
N SER A 188 9.67 -20.80 4.04
CA SER A 188 8.38 -20.52 3.38
C SER A 188 8.47 -19.40 2.32
N TRP A 189 9.37 -18.42 2.50
CA TRP A 189 9.65 -17.36 1.53
C TRP A 189 10.36 -17.83 0.26
N LYS A 190 11.12 -18.94 0.31
CA LYS A 190 11.79 -19.48 -0.88
C LYS A 190 10.81 -20.15 -1.84
N SER A 191 9.69 -20.67 -1.33
CA SER A 191 8.71 -21.42 -2.14
C SER A 191 7.86 -20.53 -3.07
N ALA A 192 7.80 -19.22 -2.82
CA ALA A 192 7.08 -18.28 -3.68
C ALA A 192 7.82 -17.93 -4.99
N THR A 193 9.03 -18.45 -5.20
CA THR A 193 9.85 -18.21 -6.42
C THR A 193 9.78 -19.37 -7.42
N ILE A 194 8.73 -20.19 -7.41
CA ILE A 194 8.59 -21.26 -8.40
C ILE A 194 8.15 -20.68 -9.76
N ILE A 195 9.12 -20.78 -10.67
CA ILE A 195 9.13 -20.73 -12.15
C ILE A 195 7.84 -21.25 -12.83
N PRO A 196 7.66 -20.96 -14.14
CA PRO A 196 6.44 -20.37 -14.71
C PRO A 196 5.25 -21.34 -14.65
N SER A 197 4.45 -21.28 -13.59
CA SER A 197 3.11 -21.85 -13.63
C SER A 197 2.21 -20.92 -14.44
N GLN A 198 1.57 -21.46 -15.49
CA GLN A 198 0.30 -20.89 -15.91
C GLN A 198 -0.60 -20.91 -14.68
N GLU A 199 -0.98 -19.73 -14.25
CA GLU A 199 -1.81 -19.51 -13.07
C GLU A 199 -3.14 -18.97 -13.57
N ARG A 200 -4.07 -19.86 -13.88
CA ARG A 200 -5.45 -19.52 -14.24
C ARG A 200 -6.29 -19.56 -12.97
N PHE A 201 -6.75 -18.40 -12.50
CA PHE A 201 -7.59 -18.30 -11.30
C PHE A 201 -8.80 -17.42 -11.58
N LEU A 202 -9.98 -17.83 -11.08
CA LEU A 202 -11.16 -16.98 -11.00
C LEU A 202 -10.89 -15.84 -10.01
N ARG A 203 -11.35 -14.64 -10.35
CA ARG A 203 -11.01 -13.43 -9.60
C ARG A 203 -12.24 -12.75 -9.03
N GLN A 204 -12.57 -13.10 -7.79
CA GLN A 204 -13.41 -12.26 -6.94
C GLN A 204 -12.48 -11.38 -6.10
N SER A 205 -12.49 -10.07 -6.38
CA SER A 205 -11.67 -9.10 -5.65
C SER A 205 -12.45 -7.83 -5.40
N ASN A 206 -12.57 -7.45 -4.14
CA ASN A 206 -13.20 -6.20 -3.72
C ASN A 206 -12.10 -5.14 -3.58
N LYS A 207 -12.38 -3.91 -4.02
CA LYS A 207 -11.41 -2.82 -4.04
C LYS A 207 -11.96 -1.64 -3.28
N TYR A 208 -11.07 -1.00 -2.54
CA TYR A 208 -11.39 0.13 -1.69
C TYR A 208 -10.30 1.20 -1.83
N TRP A 209 -10.70 2.45 -1.79
CA TRP A 209 -9.79 3.58 -1.63
C TRP A 209 -9.51 3.81 -0.15
N VAL A 210 -8.25 4.13 0.15
CA VAL A 210 -7.80 4.41 1.51
C VAL A 210 -7.15 5.79 1.51
N HIS A 211 -7.66 6.69 2.35
CA HIS A 211 -7.03 8.00 2.51
C HIS A 211 -5.62 7.82 3.08
N TYR A 212 -4.66 8.64 2.62
CA TYR A 212 -3.26 8.51 3.05
C TYR A 212 -3.07 8.66 4.56
N ASP A 213 -3.98 9.38 5.22
CA ASP A 213 -4.02 9.54 6.68
C ASP A 213 -4.35 8.23 7.43
N ASN A 214 -5.04 7.30 6.78
CA ASN A 214 -5.53 6.05 7.36
C ASN A 214 -4.62 4.85 7.03
N ILE A 215 -3.58 5.04 6.21
CA ILE A 215 -2.72 3.93 5.73
C ILE A 215 -2.12 3.14 6.89
N MET A 216 -1.62 3.82 7.93
CA MET A 216 -0.98 3.12 9.05
C MET A 216 -2.00 2.33 9.85
N GLU A 217 -3.15 2.91 10.15
CA GLU A 217 -4.23 2.26 10.89
C GLU A 217 -4.81 1.05 10.13
N VAL A 218 -4.96 1.15 8.81
CA VAL A 218 -5.33 0.01 7.96
C VAL A 218 -4.27 -1.10 8.04
N LYS A 219 -2.98 -0.76 7.94
CA LYS A 219 -1.89 -1.75 8.05
C LYS A 219 -1.93 -2.44 9.41
N THR A 220 -1.98 -1.68 10.51
CA THR A 220 -1.98 -2.22 11.87
C THR A 220 -3.23 -3.06 12.18
N THR A 221 -4.38 -2.68 11.63
CA THR A 221 -5.62 -3.47 11.73
C THR A 221 -5.47 -4.82 11.02
N ILE A 222 -4.95 -4.83 9.78
CA ILE A 222 -4.76 -6.09 9.02
C ILE A 222 -3.68 -6.97 9.68
N LEU A 223 -2.61 -6.38 10.21
CA LEU A 223 -1.48 -7.10 10.81
C LEU A 223 -1.87 -7.98 12.01
N ARG A 224 -2.96 -7.62 12.71
CA ARG A 224 -3.52 -8.42 13.80
C ARG A 224 -4.14 -9.75 13.34
N HIS A 225 -4.34 -9.94 12.03
CA HIS A 225 -5.01 -11.11 11.47
C HIS A 225 -4.22 -11.79 10.36
N LEU A 226 -3.52 -11.02 9.53
CA LEU A 226 -2.77 -11.52 8.38
C LEU A 226 -1.33 -11.02 8.41
N PRO A 227 -0.33 -11.92 8.31
CA PRO A 227 1.04 -11.48 8.21
C PRO A 227 1.35 -10.90 6.83
N VAL A 228 2.29 -9.95 6.80
CA VAL A 228 2.94 -9.43 5.61
C VAL A 228 3.64 -10.58 4.88
N LEU A 229 3.24 -10.76 3.62
CA LEU A 229 3.87 -11.68 2.70
C LEU A 229 5.07 -11.00 2.05
N LEU A 230 6.27 -11.36 2.51
CA LEU A 230 7.53 -10.93 1.90
C LEU A 230 8.00 -11.95 0.87
N TYR A 231 8.22 -11.51 -0.37
CA TYR A 231 8.79 -12.35 -1.42
C TYR A 231 10.31 -12.50 -1.24
N LYS A 232 11.00 -11.40 -0.92
CA LYS A 232 12.43 -11.38 -0.58
C LYS A 232 12.70 -10.31 0.50
N PRO A 233 13.40 -10.63 1.59
CA PRO A 233 13.78 -9.63 2.59
C PRO A 233 14.65 -8.52 1.95
N GLY A 234 14.32 -7.26 2.22
CA GLY A 234 15.05 -6.12 1.67
C GLY A 234 14.84 -5.87 0.17
N SER A 235 13.92 -6.58 -0.49
CA SER A 235 13.56 -6.28 -1.88
C SER A 235 12.64 -5.08 -1.98
N ASP A 236 12.86 -4.29 -3.02
CA ASP A 236 11.97 -3.20 -3.42
C ASP A 236 10.53 -3.69 -3.63
N SER A 237 9.57 -3.02 -2.97
CA SER A 237 8.13 -3.32 -3.01
C SER A 237 7.42 -2.70 -4.21
N SER A 238 8.16 -2.00 -5.07
CA SER A 238 7.64 -1.38 -6.29
C SER A 238 7.08 -2.41 -7.27
N VAL A 239 5.99 -2.03 -7.92
CA VAL A 239 5.34 -2.82 -8.97
C VAL A 239 5.06 -1.89 -10.13
N HIS A 240 5.60 -2.26 -11.29
CA HIS A 240 5.33 -1.54 -12.52
C HIS A 240 4.45 -2.38 -13.44
N SER A 241 3.59 -1.73 -14.20
CA SER A 241 2.82 -2.39 -15.25
C SER A 241 2.62 -1.46 -16.44
N ILE A 242 3.00 -1.91 -17.63
CA ILE A 242 2.79 -1.21 -18.89
C ILE A 242 1.61 -1.86 -19.59
N TYR A 243 0.54 -1.11 -19.76
CA TYR A 243 -0.69 -1.52 -20.44
C TYR A 243 -0.60 -1.20 -21.92
N PHE A 244 -1.16 -2.10 -22.71
CA PHE A 244 -1.19 -2.02 -24.16
C PHE A 244 -2.58 -1.61 -24.63
N ASP A 245 -2.61 -0.72 -25.62
CA ASP A 245 -3.83 -0.33 -26.34
C ASP A 245 -3.45 0.20 -27.73
N ASN A 246 -4.44 0.54 -28.55
CA ASN A 246 -4.23 1.22 -29.82
C ASN A 246 -4.67 2.69 -29.77
N GLU A 247 -4.46 3.44 -30.86
CA GLU A 247 -4.79 4.87 -30.95
C GLU A 247 -6.28 5.16 -30.76
N LEU A 248 -7.13 4.17 -31.03
CA LEU A 248 -8.58 4.24 -30.88
C LEU A 248 -9.07 3.85 -29.47
N PHE A 249 -8.16 3.41 -28.58
CA PHE A 249 -8.49 2.96 -27.23
C PHE A 249 -9.54 1.84 -27.20
N GLU A 250 -9.44 0.88 -28.13
CA GLU A 250 -10.40 -0.22 -28.25
C GLU A 250 -10.44 -1.11 -27.00
N LEU A 251 -9.28 -1.48 -26.44
CA LEU A 251 -9.25 -2.32 -25.24
C LEU A 251 -9.80 -1.58 -24.02
N TYR A 252 -9.56 -0.28 -23.94
CA TYR A 252 -10.13 0.58 -22.92
C TYR A 252 -11.65 0.63 -23.03
N GLN A 253 -12.16 0.88 -24.23
CA GLN A 253 -13.61 1.00 -24.45
C GLN A 253 -14.32 -0.33 -24.17
N ASP A 254 -13.80 -1.45 -24.68
CA ASP A 254 -14.31 -2.79 -24.40
C ASP A 254 -14.33 -3.06 -22.88
N LYS A 255 -13.31 -2.58 -22.15
CA LYS A 255 -13.21 -2.73 -20.69
C LYS A 255 -14.24 -1.91 -19.92
N VAL A 256 -14.46 -0.67 -20.34
CA VAL A 256 -15.46 0.23 -19.73
C VAL A 256 -16.88 -0.30 -19.98
N ASP A 257 -17.15 -0.75 -21.20
CA ASP A 257 -18.45 -1.31 -21.60
C ASP A 257 -18.68 -2.73 -21.07
N ARG A 258 -17.66 -3.35 -20.47
CA ARG A 258 -17.66 -4.74 -19.99
C ARG A 258 -18.13 -5.73 -21.07
N LYS A 259 -17.64 -5.56 -22.31
CA LYS A 259 -18.03 -6.44 -23.41
C LYS A 259 -17.60 -7.89 -23.13
N PRO A 260 -18.38 -8.90 -23.56
CA PRO A 260 -17.92 -10.29 -23.55
C PRO A 260 -16.58 -10.41 -24.27
N GLY A 261 -15.60 -11.06 -23.65
CA GLY A 261 -14.25 -11.15 -24.20
C GLY A 261 -13.38 -9.90 -24.04
N ASP A 262 -13.81 -8.89 -23.27
CA ASP A 262 -12.95 -7.73 -22.97
C ASP A 262 -11.61 -8.20 -22.40
N GLN A 263 -10.52 -7.58 -22.85
CA GLN A 263 -9.19 -7.99 -22.44
C GLN A 263 -8.28 -6.81 -22.11
N VAL A 264 -7.40 -7.05 -21.15
CA VAL A 264 -6.35 -6.12 -20.72
C VAL A 264 -5.02 -6.87 -20.79
N ILE A 265 -4.13 -6.40 -21.65
CA ILE A 265 -2.77 -6.95 -21.83
C ILE A 265 -1.77 -5.99 -21.21
N ARG A 266 -0.82 -6.52 -20.44
CA ARG A 266 0.24 -5.73 -19.82
C ARG A 266 1.54 -6.47 -19.61
N LEU A 267 2.63 -5.72 -19.61
CA LEU A 267 3.96 -6.17 -19.17
C LEU A 267 4.20 -5.69 -17.74
N ARG A 268 4.59 -6.58 -16.83
CA ARG A 268 4.77 -6.29 -15.40
C ARG A 268 6.11 -6.77 -14.89
N TRP A 269 6.74 -5.96 -14.05
CA TRP A 269 7.91 -6.36 -13.27
C TRP A 269 7.78 -5.89 -11.83
N TYR A 270 8.58 -6.49 -10.96
CA TYR A 270 8.61 -6.26 -9.52
C TYR A 270 9.99 -5.76 -9.11
N GLY A 271 10.03 -4.75 -8.25
CA GLY A 271 11.24 -4.06 -7.83
C GLY A 271 11.83 -3.15 -8.91
N SER A 272 12.89 -2.43 -8.53
CA SER A 272 13.60 -1.50 -9.39
C SER A 272 14.03 -2.17 -10.68
N LYS A 273 13.85 -1.45 -11.79
CA LYS A 273 14.16 -1.96 -13.13
C LYS A 273 15.64 -2.30 -13.31
N THR A 274 16.52 -1.68 -12.53
CA THR A 274 17.97 -1.98 -12.49
C THR A 274 18.27 -3.38 -11.95
N SER A 275 17.37 -3.95 -11.15
CA SER A 275 17.57 -5.21 -10.42
C SER A 275 16.87 -6.42 -11.05
N THR A 276 15.96 -6.21 -12.01
CA THR A 276 15.13 -7.28 -12.59
C THR A 276 15.23 -7.37 -14.12
N ASN A 277 15.47 -8.58 -14.61
CA ASN A 277 15.50 -8.92 -16.03
C ASN A 277 14.31 -9.81 -16.45
N GLU A 278 13.43 -10.13 -15.52
CA GLU A 278 12.29 -11.01 -15.73
C GLU A 278 11.01 -10.20 -15.75
N ILE A 279 10.30 -10.28 -16.87
CA ILE A 279 9.08 -9.53 -17.13
C ILE A 279 7.94 -10.53 -17.27
N PHE A 280 6.84 -10.27 -16.57
CA PHE A 280 5.60 -10.99 -16.75
C PHE A 280 4.80 -10.38 -17.90
N VAL A 281 4.49 -11.18 -18.90
CA VAL A 281 3.42 -10.88 -19.86
C VAL A 281 2.12 -11.36 -19.21
N GLU A 282 1.18 -10.46 -18.96
CA GLU A 282 -0.09 -10.78 -18.32
C GLU A 282 -1.25 -10.39 -19.24
N ARG A 283 -2.24 -11.28 -19.35
CA ARG A 283 -3.54 -11.01 -19.97
C ARG A 283 -4.63 -11.23 -18.92
N LYS A 284 -5.56 -10.29 -18.84
CA LYS A 284 -6.85 -10.52 -18.18
C LYS A 284 -7.92 -10.52 -19.24
N ILE A 285 -8.79 -11.51 -19.24
CA ILE A 285 -9.88 -11.64 -20.20
C ILE A 285 -11.18 -11.95 -19.46
N ARG A 286 -12.28 -11.35 -19.88
CA ARG A 286 -13.62 -11.72 -19.42
C ARG A 286 -14.12 -12.92 -20.22
N GLU A 287 -14.42 -14.02 -19.54
CA GLU A 287 -15.08 -15.17 -20.17
C GLU A 287 -16.60 -14.98 -20.21
N ASP A 288 -17.33 -15.84 -20.91
CA ASP A 288 -18.79 -15.76 -21.04
C ASP A 288 -19.46 -15.75 -19.65
N GLY A 289 -19.80 -14.55 -19.16
CA GLY A 289 -20.23 -14.30 -17.78
C GLY A 289 -19.64 -13.00 -17.18
N GLU A 290 -19.65 -12.87 -15.85
CA GLU A 290 -19.02 -11.74 -15.15
C GLU A 290 -17.57 -12.01 -14.72
N ASP A 291 -17.09 -13.24 -14.82
CA ASP A 291 -15.79 -13.63 -14.29
C ASP A 291 -14.63 -13.19 -15.19
N GLU A 292 -13.57 -12.71 -14.54
CA GLU A 292 -12.30 -12.38 -15.22
C GLU A 292 -11.26 -13.46 -14.93
N VAL A 293 -10.73 -14.04 -16.00
CA VAL A 293 -9.59 -14.95 -15.94
C VAL A 293 -8.30 -14.16 -16.17
N LYS A 294 -7.28 -14.46 -15.37
CA LYS A 294 -5.94 -13.94 -15.55
C LYS A 294 -5.01 -15.05 -16.01
N ASP A 295 -4.28 -14.81 -17.09
CA ASP A 295 -3.18 -15.65 -17.57
C ASP A 295 -1.87 -14.86 -17.54
N ARG A 296 -0.74 -15.53 -17.33
CA ARG A 296 0.58 -14.89 -17.40
C ARG A 296 1.68 -15.88 -17.75
N PHE A 297 2.77 -15.36 -18.29
CA PHE A 297 4.04 -16.08 -18.40
C PHE A 297 5.23 -15.15 -18.23
N LEU A 298 6.40 -15.74 -17.98
CA LEU A 298 7.67 -15.03 -17.84
C LEU A 298 8.45 -14.98 -19.15
N ILE A 299 9.05 -13.83 -19.43
CA ILE A 299 9.98 -13.61 -20.53
C ILE A 299 11.14 -12.76 -20.03
N LYS A 300 12.35 -13.02 -20.56
CA LYS A 300 13.52 -12.18 -20.25
C LYS A 300 13.44 -10.88 -21.03
N GLU A 301 13.79 -9.77 -20.40
CA GLU A 301 13.69 -8.41 -20.96
C GLU A 301 14.26 -8.31 -22.39
N LYS A 302 15.44 -8.88 -22.62
CA LYS A 302 16.11 -8.85 -23.94
C LYS A 302 15.31 -9.46 -25.10
N TYR A 303 14.26 -10.24 -24.82
CA TYR A 303 13.39 -10.83 -25.82
C TYR A 303 12.04 -10.13 -25.94
N ILE A 304 11.76 -9.10 -25.13
CA ILE A 304 10.46 -8.41 -25.14
C ILE A 304 10.19 -7.76 -26.49
N ASP A 305 11.11 -6.94 -27.01
CA ASP A 305 10.85 -6.24 -28.27
C ASP A 305 10.68 -7.21 -29.45
N LEU A 306 11.45 -8.32 -29.46
CA LEU A 306 11.28 -9.40 -30.46
C LEU A 306 9.93 -10.11 -30.29
N PHE A 307 9.49 -10.34 -29.05
CA PHE A 307 8.20 -10.95 -28.76
C PHE A 307 7.04 -10.06 -29.22
N LEU A 308 7.09 -8.76 -28.96
CA LEU A 308 6.08 -7.79 -29.40
C LEU A 308 6.01 -7.67 -30.92
N LYS A 309 7.12 -7.87 -31.63
CA LYS A 309 7.18 -7.93 -33.10
C LYS A 309 6.69 -9.26 -33.69
N GLY A 310 6.44 -10.28 -32.85
CA GLY A 310 6.10 -11.63 -33.31
C GLY A 310 7.29 -12.46 -33.77
N GLU A 311 8.53 -12.00 -33.53
CA GLU A 311 9.78 -12.65 -33.96
C GLU A 311 10.33 -13.64 -32.91
N TYR A 312 9.68 -13.73 -31.74
CA TYR A 312 10.06 -14.64 -30.66
C TYR A 312 8.91 -15.56 -30.24
N SER A 313 9.08 -16.86 -30.46
CA SER A 313 8.08 -17.91 -30.26
C SER A 313 8.23 -18.68 -28.94
N MET A 314 9.15 -18.26 -28.05
CA MET A 314 9.41 -18.94 -26.77
C MET A 314 9.91 -20.39 -26.88
N ASP A 315 10.46 -20.83 -28.02
CA ASP A 315 10.85 -22.24 -28.28
C ASP A 315 11.73 -22.86 -27.19
N LYS A 316 12.69 -22.08 -26.66
CA LYS A 316 13.58 -22.55 -25.58
C LYS A 316 12.83 -22.84 -24.29
N VAL A 317 11.79 -22.06 -23.99
CA VAL A 317 10.94 -22.27 -22.80
C VAL A 317 10.07 -23.49 -23.01
N ILE A 318 9.47 -23.64 -24.20
CA ILE A 318 8.68 -24.82 -24.57
C ILE A 318 9.52 -26.10 -24.48
N LYS A 319 10.75 -26.09 -25.01
CA LYS A 319 11.69 -27.21 -24.90
C LYS A 319 11.97 -27.56 -23.43
N LYS A 320 12.24 -26.54 -22.60
CA LYS A 320 12.46 -26.75 -21.17
C LYS A 320 11.22 -27.32 -20.45
N MET A 321 10.02 -26.88 -20.82
CA MET A 321 8.76 -27.43 -20.27
C MET A 321 8.61 -28.92 -20.61
N LYS A 322 8.93 -29.33 -21.85
CA LYS A 322 8.92 -30.74 -22.27
C LYS A 322 9.91 -31.63 -21.49
N GLU A 323 11.04 -31.05 -21.10
CA GLU A 323 12.07 -31.75 -20.33
C GLU A 323 11.79 -31.74 -18.80
N THR A 324 10.80 -30.98 -18.33
CA THR A 324 10.52 -30.81 -16.89
C THR A 324 9.57 -31.92 -16.40
N PRO A 325 9.97 -32.73 -15.40
CA PRO A 325 9.09 -33.73 -14.81
C PRO A 325 7.81 -33.11 -14.24
N GLY A 326 6.65 -33.70 -14.55
CA GLY A 326 5.34 -33.27 -14.06
C GLY A 326 4.59 -32.24 -14.93
N LYS A 327 5.15 -31.83 -16.08
CA LYS A 327 4.41 -31.04 -17.08
C LYS A 327 3.76 -31.95 -18.12
N THR A 328 2.48 -31.73 -18.35
CA THR A 328 1.69 -32.50 -19.33
C THR A 328 1.81 -31.90 -20.73
N GLU A 329 1.49 -32.69 -21.77
CA GLU A 329 1.41 -32.16 -23.14
C GLU A 329 0.31 -31.10 -23.26
N GLU A 330 -0.76 -31.21 -22.48
CA GLU A 330 -1.82 -30.21 -22.39
C GLU A 330 -1.32 -28.87 -21.83
N ASP A 331 -0.49 -28.87 -20.78
CA ASP A 331 0.14 -27.65 -20.25
C ASP A 331 0.97 -26.92 -21.31
N ILE A 332 1.69 -27.70 -22.13
CA ILE A 332 2.53 -27.17 -23.20
C ILE A 332 1.67 -26.55 -24.31
N GLN A 333 0.60 -27.24 -24.73
CA GLN A 333 -0.34 -26.73 -25.72
C GLN A 333 -1.05 -25.46 -25.23
N ASN A 334 -1.48 -25.44 -23.97
CA ASN A 334 -2.09 -24.27 -23.33
C ASN A 334 -1.11 -23.09 -23.28
N PHE A 335 0.16 -23.33 -22.97
CA PHE A 335 1.20 -22.30 -23.00
C PHE A 335 1.44 -21.75 -24.40
N GLN A 336 1.59 -22.62 -25.40
CA GLN A 336 1.76 -22.23 -26.79
C GLN A 336 0.57 -21.43 -27.31
N LYS A 337 -0.65 -21.85 -26.98
CA LYS A 337 -1.88 -21.12 -27.32
C LYS A 337 -1.90 -19.73 -26.68
N LEU A 338 -1.62 -19.63 -25.38
CA LEU A 338 -1.56 -18.33 -24.69
C LEU A 338 -0.56 -17.35 -25.33
N VAL A 339 0.65 -17.84 -25.62
CA VAL A 339 1.71 -17.06 -26.29
C VAL A 339 1.23 -16.55 -27.65
N LYS A 340 0.65 -17.44 -28.46
CA LYS A 340 0.14 -17.11 -29.78
C LYS A 340 -1.04 -16.15 -29.72
N ASP A 341 -2.03 -16.39 -28.88
CA ASP A 341 -3.22 -15.55 -28.74
C ASP A 341 -2.85 -14.11 -28.36
N ILE A 342 -1.87 -13.93 -27.47
CA ILE A 342 -1.39 -12.60 -27.08
C ILE A 342 -0.67 -11.93 -28.27
N GLN A 343 0.20 -12.63 -28.99
CA GLN A 343 0.88 -12.06 -30.17
C GLN A 343 -0.10 -11.71 -31.29
N ASP A 344 -1.07 -12.59 -31.56
CA ASP A 344 -2.11 -12.37 -32.56
C ASP A 344 -2.96 -11.16 -32.16
N THR A 345 -3.33 -11.01 -30.89
CA THR A 345 -4.06 -9.82 -30.42
C THR A 345 -3.24 -8.54 -30.58
N LEU A 346 -1.97 -8.54 -30.15
CA LEU A 346 -1.07 -7.40 -30.28
C LEU A 346 -0.98 -6.94 -31.74
N LYS A 347 -0.86 -7.89 -32.67
CA LYS A 347 -0.75 -7.61 -34.11
C LYS A 347 -2.09 -7.17 -34.72
N ASN A 348 -3.16 -7.94 -34.51
CA ASN A 348 -4.45 -7.73 -35.15
C ASN A 348 -5.11 -6.42 -34.72
N LYS A 349 -4.96 -6.04 -33.44
CA LYS A 349 -5.46 -4.77 -32.91
C LYS A 349 -4.44 -3.63 -32.97
N ASN A 350 -3.24 -3.86 -33.54
CA ASN A 350 -2.14 -2.89 -33.61
C ASN A 350 -1.83 -2.25 -32.25
N LEU A 351 -1.69 -3.08 -31.21
CA LEU A 351 -1.49 -2.63 -29.84
C LEU A 351 -0.05 -2.22 -29.60
N GLN A 352 0.12 -1.15 -28.82
CA GLN A 352 1.41 -0.63 -28.40
C GLN A 352 1.39 -0.23 -26.92
N PRO A 353 2.55 -0.03 -26.27
CA PRO A 353 2.60 0.55 -24.93
C PRO A 353 1.93 1.92 -24.88
N VAL A 354 0.95 2.08 -23.98
CA VAL A 354 0.19 3.34 -23.85
C VAL A 354 0.30 3.94 -22.45
N LEU A 355 0.22 3.11 -21.42
CA LEU A 355 0.09 3.58 -20.03
C LEU A 355 0.97 2.74 -19.09
N ARG A 356 1.85 3.38 -18.32
CA ARG A 356 2.54 2.76 -17.19
C ARG A 356 1.80 3.10 -15.89
N THR A 357 1.65 2.11 -15.03
CA THR A 357 1.30 2.31 -13.62
C THR A 357 2.45 1.88 -12.74
N TYR A 358 2.74 2.67 -11.71
CA TYR A 358 3.70 2.36 -10.65
C TYR A 358 3.01 2.45 -9.30
N TYR A 359 3.34 1.57 -8.37
CA TYR A 359 2.93 1.67 -6.96
C TYR A 359 3.80 0.77 -6.09
N ASN A 360 3.87 1.07 -4.79
CA ASN A 360 4.48 0.20 -3.80
C ASN A 360 3.42 -0.72 -3.20
N ARG A 361 3.67 -2.03 -3.17
CA ARG A 361 2.71 -3.03 -2.72
C ARG A 361 3.14 -3.69 -1.43
N MET A 362 2.27 -3.64 -0.43
CA MET A 362 2.31 -4.53 0.73
C MET A 362 1.23 -5.59 0.58
N ALA A 363 1.60 -6.87 0.67
CA ALA A 363 0.66 -7.99 0.61
C ALA A 363 0.56 -8.65 1.98
N PHE A 364 -0.64 -9.12 2.34
CA PHE A 364 -0.92 -9.80 3.60
C PHE A 364 -1.63 -11.12 3.32
N GLN A 365 -1.09 -12.22 3.84
CA GLN A 365 -1.61 -13.56 3.66
C GLN A 365 -0.96 -14.52 4.64
N ILE A 366 -1.76 -15.40 5.26
CA ILE A 366 -1.22 -16.52 6.05
C ILE A 366 -0.56 -17.53 5.09
N PRO A 367 0.72 -17.92 5.30
CA PRO A 367 1.36 -18.92 4.44
C PRO A 367 0.56 -20.24 4.40
N GLY A 368 0.29 -20.74 3.19
CA GLY A 368 -0.50 -21.96 2.98
C GLY A 368 -2.02 -21.78 3.03
N ASP A 369 -2.51 -20.63 3.50
CA ASP A 369 -3.94 -20.30 3.51
C ASP A 369 -4.27 -19.33 2.36
N SER A 370 -5.23 -19.69 1.52
CA SER A 370 -5.66 -18.87 0.38
C SER A 370 -7.01 -18.19 0.58
N ARG A 371 -7.70 -18.42 1.71
CA ARG A 371 -9.07 -17.96 1.97
C ARG A 371 -9.21 -16.46 1.91
N VAL A 372 -8.28 -15.74 2.54
CA VAL A 372 -8.22 -14.27 2.51
C VAL A 372 -6.82 -13.80 2.16
N ARG A 373 -6.73 -12.97 1.13
CA ARG A 373 -5.50 -12.28 0.74
C ARG A 373 -5.77 -10.81 0.55
N ILE A 374 -5.03 -9.97 1.24
CA ILE A 374 -5.14 -8.52 1.15
C ILE A 374 -3.89 -7.94 0.50
N SER A 375 -4.04 -6.90 -0.31
CA SER A 375 -2.93 -6.08 -0.76
C SER A 375 -3.26 -4.60 -0.66
N LEU A 376 -2.31 -3.82 -0.18
CA LEU A 376 -2.38 -2.36 -0.10
C LEU A 376 -1.34 -1.75 -1.03
N ASP A 377 -1.82 -1.02 -2.04
CA ASP A 377 -0.98 -0.29 -2.99
C ASP A 377 -0.92 1.18 -2.60
N THR A 378 0.29 1.69 -2.35
CA THR A 378 0.57 3.10 -2.04
C THR A 378 1.44 3.72 -3.12
N GLU A 379 1.61 5.05 -3.11
CA GLU A 379 2.42 5.77 -4.10
C GLU A 379 2.02 5.42 -5.54
N PHE A 380 0.71 5.47 -5.82
CA PHE A 380 0.19 5.06 -7.12
C PHE A 380 0.36 6.18 -8.16
N TYR A 381 1.32 6.00 -9.07
CA TYR A 381 1.56 6.89 -10.22
C TYR A 381 1.05 6.27 -11.53
N ILE A 382 0.62 7.15 -12.42
CA ILE A 382 0.09 6.86 -13.73
C ILE A 382 0.87 7.70 -14.72
N ILE A 383 1.48 7.05 -15.72
CA ILE A 383 2.48 7.66 -16.60
C ILE A 383 2.17 7.30 -18.06
N ARG A 384 2.32 8.27 -18.96
CA ARG A 384 2.21 8.05 -20.42
C ARG A 384 3.42 7.29 -20.96
N GLU A 385 3.14 6.26 -21.75
CA GLU A 385 4.11 5.49 -22.54
C GLU A 385 3.86 5.62 -24.05
N ASP A 386 2.70 6.13 -24.46
CA ASP A 386 2.35 6.28 -25.87
C ASP A 386 3.22 7.33 -26.60
N ASN A 387 3.24 7.25 -27.93
CA ASN A 387 3.84 8.27 -28.80
C ASN A 387 2.76 8.89 -29.73
N PHE A 388 1.49 8.94 -29.31
CA PHE A 388 0.36 9.33 -30.18
C PHE A 388 0.31 10.82 -30.53
N ASP A 389 1.04 11.66 -29.81
CA ASP A 389 1.06 13.12 -29.94
C ASP A 389 2.40 13.66 -30.47
N ASN A 390 3.10 12.86 -31.28
CA ASN A 390 4.49 13.11 -31.71
C ASN A 390 5.50 13.26 -30.55
N GLY A 391 5.10 12.95 -29.31
CA GLY A 391 6.03 12.84 -28.18
C GLY A 391 6.93 11.62 -28.40
N ASN A 392 8.24 11.82 -28.44
CA ASN A 392 9.20 10.73 -28.55
C ASN A 392 9.57 10.21 -27.14
N ARG A 393 8.61 9.53 -26.48
CA ARG A 393 8.79 9.03 -25.11
C ARG A 393 9.59 7.73 -25.09
N ARG A 394 9.31 6.87 -26.06
CA ARG A 394 9.98 5.57 -26.24
C ARG A 394 10.93 5.66 -27.44
N ARG A 395 12.24 5.68 -27.18
CA ARG A 395 13.28 5.64 -28.23
C ARG A 395 13.13 4.36 -29.06
N ASP A 396 13.27 4.48 -30.38
CA ASP A 396 13.20 3.36 -31.33
C ASP A 396 11.96 2.46 -31.16
N ASN A 397 10.84 3.02 -30.67
CA ASN A 397 9.61 2.30 -30.33
C ASN A 397 9.83 1.09 -29.41
N GLN A 398 10.82 1.15 -28.52
CA GLN A 398 11.03 0.17 -27.45
C GLN A 398 9.76 -0.06 -26.63
N TRP A 399 9.65 -1.22 -26.00
CA TRP A 399 8.49 -1.61 -25.20
C TRP A 399 8.18 -0.69 -23.99
N ARG A 400 9.10 0.21 -23.64
CA ARG A 400 8.96 1.14 -22.51
C ARG A 400 9.87 2.36 -22.65
N ARG A 401 9.55 3.44 -21.94
CA ARG A 401 10.47 4.56 -21.68
C ARG A 401 11.50 4.19 -20.61
N THR A 402 12.71 4.74 -20.73
CA THR A 402 13.89 4.44 -19.89
C THR A 402 14.41 5.66 -19.10
N ASP A 403 13.86 6.84 -19.36
CA ASP A 403 14.22 8.11 -18.71
C ASP A 403 13.75 8.22 -17.24
N ILE A 404 12.97 7.24 -16.78
CA ILE A 404 12.38 7.16 -15.43
C ILE A 404 12.67 5.82 -14.74
N ASP A 405 13.77 5.16 -15.10
CA ASP A 405 14.18 3.88 -14.47
C ASP A 405 14.72 4.03 -13.06
N ASP A 406 14.97 5.27 -12.64
CA ASP A 406 15.32 5.66 -11.27
C ASP A 406 14.09 5.95 -10.40
N ASP A 407 12.89 5.70 -10.92
CA ASP A 407 11.59 5.95 -10.29
C ASP A 407 11.37 7.41 -9.86
N ASN A 408 12.15 8.35 -10.40
CA ASN A 408 12.00 9.76 -10.11
C ASN A 408 11.01 10.44 -11.07
N PHE A 409 9.72 10.23 -10.79
CA PHE A 409 8.64 10.72 -11.64
C PHE A 409 8.45 12.25 -11.59
N ASN A 410 9.10 12.96 -10.66
CA ASN A 410 9.04 14.42 -10.56
C ASN A 410 9.69 15.13 -11.76
N LYS A 411 10.50 14.41 -12.55
CA LYS A 411 11.10 14.92 -13.79
C LYS A 411 10.09 15.03 -14.92
N LEU A 412 8.94 14.38 -14.81
CA LEU A 412 7.91 14.37 -15.85
C LEU A 412 6.92 15.52 -15.66
N PRO A 413 6.44 16.13 -16.75
CA PRO A 413 5.40 17.14 -16.68
C PRO A 413 4.06 16.51 -16.23
N PRO A 414 3.14 17.30 -15.61
CA PRO A 414 1.82 16.81 -15.19
C PRO A 414 0.95 16.24 -16.32
N THR A 415 1.23 16.63 -17.57
CA THR A 415 0.57 16.10 -18.77
C THR A 415 0.99 14.67 -19.12
N GLU A 416 2.08 14.18 -18.53
CA GLU A 416 2.59 12.82 -18.72
C GLU A 416 2.54 11.95 -17.48
N CYS A 417 2.50 12.55 -16.29
CA CYS A 417 2.52 11.83 -15.03
C CYS A 417 1.54 12.44 -14.04
N VAL A 418 0.66 11.58 -13.51
CA VAL A 418 -0.30 11.94 -12.47
C VAL A 418 -0.18 10.97 -11.30
N LYS A 419 -0.15 11.50 -10.08
CA LYS A 419 -0.25 10.72 -8.85
C LYS A 419 -1.71 10.58 -8.45
N PHE A 420 -2.15 9.33 -8.23
CA PHE A 420 -3.47 9.04 -7.71
C PHE A 420 -3.59 9.52 -6.24
N PRO A 421 -4.70 10.17 -5.85
CA PRO A 421 -4.80 10.83 -4.54
C PRO A 421 -4.97 9.89 -3.34
N TYR A 422 -5.29 8.60 -3.57
CA TYR A 422 -5.54 7.62 -2.51
C TYR A 422 -4.60 6.42 -2.59
N ALA A 423 -4.56 5.60 -1.55
CA ALA A 423 -4.06 4.24 -1.65
C ALA A 423 -5.18 3.29 -2.11
N LEU A 424 -4.82 2.14 -2.67
CA LEU A 424 -5.78 1.13 -3.11
C LEU A 424 -5.63 -0.14 -2.27
N LEU A 425 -6.66 -0.47 -1.51
CA LEU A 425 -6.81 -1.75 -0.82
C LEU A 425 -7.55 -2.72 -1.75
N GLU A 426 -7.01 -3.92 -1.93
CA GLU A 426 -7.66 -5.01 -2.66
C GLU A 426 -7.73 -6.23 -1.74
N ILE A 427 -8.95 -6.72 -1.51
CA ILE A 427 -9.24 -7.93 -0.72
C ILE A 427 -9.69 -9.02 -1.69
N LYS A 428 -9.09 -10.20 -1.58
CA LYS A 428 -9.42 -11.37 -2.37
C LYS A 428 -9.85 -12.50 -1.48
N TYR A 429 -10.90 -13.16 -1.90
CA TYR A 429 -11.49 -14.30 -1.21
C TYR A 429 -11.33 -15.56 -2.04
N ASN A 430 -11.08 -16.67 -1.35
CA ASN A 430 -11.17 -18.02 -1.88
C ASN A 430 -11.90 -18.89 -0.83
N LEU A 431 -13.18 -18.59 -0.64
CA LEU A 431 -14.03 -19.21 0.37
C LEU A 431 -14.73 -20.44 -0.21
N ALA A 432 -14.89 -21.48 0.59
CA ALA A 432 -15.67 -22.65 0.20
C ALA A 432 -17.17 -22.30 0.10
N GLU A 433 -17.95 -23.14 -0.57
CA GLU A 433 -19.40 -22.94 -0.66
C GLU A 433 -20.04 -22.92 0.74
N GLY A 434 -20.76 -21.84 1.05
CA GLY A 434 -21.38 -21.61 2.36
C GLY A 434 -20.46 -20.97 3.42
N GLU A 435 -19.16 -20.84 3.16
CA GLU A 435 -18.24 -20.14 4.05
C GLU A 435 -18.43 -18.62 3.93
N GLN A 436 -18.60 -17.96 5.07
CA GLN A 436 -18.81 -16.52 5.16
C GLN A 436 -17.46 -15.78 5.24
N GLU A 437 -17.43 -14.54 4.77
CA GLU A 437 -16.24 -13.71 4.95
C GLU A 437 -15.98 -13.46 6.46
N PRO A 438 -14.71 -13.41 6.91
CA PRO A 438 -14.41 -13.22 8.33
C PRO A 438 -14.91 -11.88 8.87
N ASP A 439 -15.41 -11.87 10.10
CA ASP A 439 -16.07 -10.68 10.68
C ASP A 439 -15.12 -9.48 10.81
N TRP A 440 -13.84 -9.70 11.12
CA TRP A 440 -12.84 -8.62 11.16
C TRP A 440 -12.67 -7.93 9.79
N VAL A 441 -12.90 -8.65 8.69
CA VAL A 441 -12.88 -8.06 7.35
C VAL A 441 -14.13 -7.22 7.12
N LYS A 442 -15.30 -7.69 7.56
CA LYS A 442 -16.56 -6.92 7.52
C LYS A 442 -16.44 -5.62 8.31
N GLU A 443 -15.85 -5.69 9.49
CA GLU A 443 -15.57 -4.52 10.33
C GLU A 443 -14.63 -3.54 9.63
N LEU A 444 -13.54 -4.03 9.03
CA LEU A 444 -12.60 -3.19 8.29
C LEU A 444 -13.28 -2.47 7.12
N VAL A 445 -14.05 -3.19 6.29
CA VAL A 445 -14.69 -2.62 5.10
C VAL A 445 -15.86 -1.69 5.45
N GLY A 446 -16.56 -1.96 6.55
CA GLY A 446 -17.62 -1.10 7.10
C GLY A 446 -17.11 0.09 7.91
N SER A 447 -15.81 0.16 8.18
CA SER A 447 -15.21 1.23 8.97
C SER A 447 -15.05 2.55 8.20
N HIS A 448 -14.70 3.59 8.95
CA HIS A 448 -14.31 4.90 8.41
C HIS A 448 -12.99 4.89 7.62
N LEU A 449 -12.22 3.80 7.66
CA LEU A 449 -10.87 3.74 7.11
C LEU A 449 -10.85 3.65 5.59
N VAL A 450 -11.91 3.11 5.00
CA VAL A 450 -11.96 2.79 3.56
C VAL A 450 -13.21 3.36 2.89
N GLU A 451 -13.13 3.47 1.56
CA GLU A 451 -14.26 3.80 0.70
C GLU A 451 -14.36 2.77 -0.42
N GLU A 452 -15.55 2.21 -0.63
CA GLU A 452 -15.78 1.23 -1.68
C GLU A 452 -15.48 1.81 -3.06
N ALA A 453 -14.70 1.07 -3.84
CA ALA A 453 -14.34 1.42 -5.21
C ALA A 453 -14.67 0.23 -6.14
N PRO A 454 -15.97 -0.13 -6.28
CA PRO A 454 -16.36 -1.30 -7.05
C PRO A 454 -15.88 -1.19 -8.49
N GLN A 455 -15.35 -2.28 -9.02
CA GLN A 455 -14.84 -2.39 -10.40
C GLN A 455 -13.66 -1.45 -10.75
N PHE A 456 -13.11 -0.71 -9.78
CA PHE A 456 -12.02 0.23 -10.03
C PHE A 456 -10.85 -0.42 -10.78
N SER A 457 -10.44 0.16 -11.90
CA SER A 457 -9.31 -0.34 -12.70
C SER A 457 -8.25 0.73 -12.84
N LYS A 458 -7.01 0.41 -12.44
CA LYS A 458 -5.85 1.30 -12.60
C LYS A 458 -5.64 1.72 -14.06
N TYR A 459 -5.89 0.80 -14.99
CA TYR A 459 -5.80 1.05 -16.42
C TYR A 459 -6.90 1.99 -16.92
N VAL A 460 -8.16 1.69 -16.58
CA VAL A 460 -9.30 2.52 -16.98
C VAL A 460 -9.16 3.92 -16.40
N HIS A 461 -8.84 4.04 -15.11
CA HIS A 461 -8.62 5.34 -14.50
C HIS A 461 -7.45 6.09 -15.15
N GLY A 462 -6.34 5.41 -15.44
CA GLY A 462 -5.19 6.07 -16.05
C GLY A 462 -5.44 6.56 -17.48
N VAL A 463 -6.16 5.79 -18.29
CA VAL A 463 -6.58 6.24 -19.63
C VAL A 463 -7.54 7.42 -19.52
N ALA A 464 -8.57 7.33 -18.68
CA ALA A 464 -9.57 8.38 -18.50
C ALA A 464 -8.97 9.71 -17.99
N THR A 465 -7.90 9.64 -17.19
CA THR A 465 -7.23 10.81 -16.61
C THR A 465 -6.20 11.44 -17.55
N LEU A 466 -5.31 10.65 -18.18
CA LEU A 466 -4.24 11.19 -19.02
C LEU A 466 -4.64 11.40 -20.49
N PHE A 467 -5.70 10.73 -20.94
CA PHE A 467 -6.20 10.77 -22.31
C PHE A 467 -7.67 11.17 -22.36
N THR A 468 -8.12 12.04 -21.46
CA THR A 468 -9.53 12.44 -21.31
C THR A 468 -10.17 12.88 -22.63
N SER A 469 -9.44 13.57 -23.50
CA SER A 469 -9.95 14.01 -24.81
C SER A 469 -10.09 12.90 -25.86
N LYS A 470 -9.47 11.74 -25.63
CA LYS A 470 -9.51 10.56 -26.52
C LYS A 470 -10.34 9.41 -25.95
N ALA A 471 -10.57 9.39 -24.63
CA ALA A 471 -11.37 8.37 -23.96
C ALA A 471 -12.85 8.49 -24.41
N PRO A 472 -13.43 7.48 -25.09
CA PRO A 472 -14.78 7.61 -25.63
C PRO A 472 -15.86 7.61 -24.54
N SER A 473 -15.61 6.92 -23.43
CA SER A 473 -16.47 6.89 -22.24
C SER A 473 -15.64 7.10 -20.98
N LEU A 474 -16.22 7.69 -19.93
CA LEU A 474 -15.55 7.92 -18.65
C LEU A 474 -16.14 7.01 -17.55
N PRO A 475 -15.31 6.46 -16.64
CA PRO A 475 -15.81 5.60 -15.57
C PRO A 475 -16.60 6.41 -14.53
N TYR A 476 -17.58 5.76 -13.88
CA TYR A 476 -18.50 6.42 -12.95
C TYR A 476 -17.80 7.11 -11.76
N TRP A 477 -16.62 6.62 -11.35
CA TRP A 477 -15.89 7.16 -10.19
C TRP A 477 -15.11 8.44 -10.50
N LEU A 478 -14.83 8.73 -11.77
CA LEU A 478 -13.96 9.85 -12.15
C LEU A 478 -14.47 11.22 -11.63
N PRO A 479 -15.78 11.56 -11.69
CA PRO A 479 -16.28 12.83 -11.17
C PRO A 479 -16.13 13.00 -9.65
N ASN A 480 -15.96 11.90 -8.91
CA ASN A 480 -15.85 11.92 -7.45
C ASN A 480 -14.39 11.85 -6.97
N ILE A 481 -13.40 11.79 -7.88
CA ILE A 481 -12.02 11.54 -7.48
C ILE A 481 -11.42 12.67 -6.60
N ASP A 482 -11.87 13.89 -6.82
CA ASP A 482 -11.42 15.08 -6.07
C ASP A 482 -12.10 15.26 -4.71
N LYS A 483 -13.08 14.41 -4.37
CA LYS A 483 -13.77 14.48 -3.08
C LYS A 483 -12.90 13.86 -1.99
N ASP A 484 -12.68 14.61 -0.91
CA ASP A 484 -11.99 14.09 0.27
C ASP A 484 -12.80 12.95 0.92
N ILE A 485 -12.24 11.75 0.89
CA ILE A 485 -12.86 10.51 1.43
C ILE A 485 -12.60 10.32 2.93
N LEU A 486 -11.90 11.25 3.58
CA LEU A 486 -11.60 11.16 5.00
C LEU A 486 -12.87 11.29 5.85
N LYS A 487 -13.25 10.19 6.49
CA LYS A 487 -14.39 10.10 7.41
C LYS A 487 -13.90 10.22 8.86
N PRO A 488 -14.66 10.86 9.77
CA PRO A 488 -14.34 10.79 11.20
C PRO A 488 -14.43 9.33 11.69
N PRO A 489 -13.67 8.94 12.71
CA PRO A 489 -13.87 7.65 13.36
C PRO A 489 -15.33 7.53 13.79
N ASN A 490 -15.98 6.42 13.46
CA ASN A 490 -17.28 6.12 14.05
C ASN A 490 -17.06 6.09 15.56
N VAL A 491 -17.60 7.09 16.27
CA VAL A 491 -17.72 7.01 17.72
C VAL A 491 -18.53 5.75 17.95
N ARG A 492 -17.91 4.70 18.53
CA ARG A 492 -18.66 3.57 19.07
C ARG A 492 -19.72 4.19 19.97
N GLN A 493 -20.97 4.20 19.52
CA GLN A 493 -22.06 4.34 20.47
C GLN A 493 -21.88 3.14 21.41
N PRO A 494 -21.85 3.35 22.73
CA PRO A 494 -21.92 2.22 23.65
C PRO A 494 -23.14 1.41 23.21
N ASP A 495 -22.96 0.10 23.00
CA ASP A 495 -24.09 -0.79 22.84
C ASP A 495 -24.94 -0.65 24.11
N ASP A 496 -26.11 -0.01 24.01
CA ASP A 496 -27.12 0.07 25.07
C ASP A 496 -27.76 -1.32 25.38
N ASN A 497 -27.08 -2.42 25.01
CA ASN A 497 -27.51 -3.81 25.21
C ASN A 497 -26.62 -4.61 26.18
N GLU A 498 -25.69 -3.99 26.90
CA GLU A 498 -25.20 -4.59 28.16
C GLU A 498 -26.21 -4.32 29.27
N GLU A 499 -27.14 -5.25 29.47
CA GLU A 499 -27.98 -5.28 30.65
C GLU A 499 -27.10 -5.23 31.92
N PRO A 500 -27.36 -4.31 32.87
CA PRO A 500 -26.60 -4.25 34.10
C PRO A 500 -26.89 -5.51 34.93
N ALA A 501 -25.83 -6.25 35.25
CA ALA A 501 -25.86 -7.40 36.13
C ALA A 501 -26.70 -7.08 37.39
N SER A 502 -27.82 -7.80 37.53
CA SER A 502 -28.74 -7.65 38.65
C SER A 502 -28.03 -7.94 39.96
N SER A 503 -27.88 -6.90 40.79
CA SER A 503 -27.47 -7.00 42.18
C SER A 503 -28.63 -7.52 43.04
N SER A 504 -28.90 -8.83 42.97
CA SER A 504 -29.79 -9.48 43.94
C SER A 504 -29.00 -9.80 45.21
N SER A 505 -29.05 -8.86 46.15
CA SER A 505 -28.63 -9.06 47.54
C SER A 505 -29.62 -10.01 48.22
N ILE A 506 -29.21 -11.26 48.44
CA ILE A 506 -29.95 -12.21 49.28
C ILE A 506 -29.70 -11.83 50.74
N LEU A 507 -30.65 -11.09 51.33
CA LEU A 507 -30.76 -10.90 52.76
C LEU A 507 -31.24 -12.21 53.40
N ILE A 508 -30.34 -12.88 54.12
CA ILE A 508 -30.64 -14.00 55.00
C ILE A 508 -31.24 -13.42 56.28
N THR A 509 -32.55 -13.57 56.48
CA THR A 509 -33.18 -13.43 57.80
C THR A 509 -33.34 -14.81 58.46
N PRO A 510 -32.94 -14.98 59.73
CA PRO A 510 -33.05 -16.26 60.43
C PRO A 510 -34.48 -16.48 60.92
N GLY A 511 -35.03 -17.66 60.64
CA GLY A 511 -36.28 -18.10 61.22
C GLY A 511 -36.13 -18.42 62.71
N ARG A 512 -37.08 -17.96 63.53
CA ARG A 512 -37.44 -18.60 64.80
C ARG A 512 -38.93 -18.44 65.08
N SER A 513 -39.64 -19.56 64.92
CA SER A 513 -40.70 -20.09 65.81
C SER A 513 -41.05 -19.19 67.01
N ARG A 514 -42.29 -18.71 67.16
CA ARG A 514 -43.49 -19.42 67.63
C ARG A 514 -44.67 -18.46 67.54
#